data_AF-A0A098AN45-F1
#
_entry.id   AF-A0A098AN45-F1
#
_cell.length_a   1.000
_cell.length_b   1.000
_cell.length_c   1.000
_cell.angle_alpha   90.00
_cell.angle_beta   90.00
_cell.angle_gamma   90.00
#
_symmetry.space_group_name_H-M   'P 1'
#
loop_
_entity.id
_entity.type
_entity.pdbx_description
1 polymer ?
#
loop_
_entity_poly.entity_id
_entity_poly.type
_entity_poly.pdbx_seq_one_letter_code
_entity_poly.pdbx_strand_id
1 'polypeptide(L)'
;MTQFTTEFLNFLVKKRDINEFFRSALETAMNDLLKAELSALLEYEPYDKVVYNSGNSRNGTYSRKFKVQIFGVNRKSIPYF
;
A
#
# COMPACT_ATOMS: atom_id res chain seq x y z
N MET A 1 -11.62 -4.00 -7.38
CA MET A 1 -11.14 -3.14 -8.48
C MET A 1 -11.26 -1.70 -8.02
N THR A 2 -10.13 -1.07 -7.68
CA THR A 2 -10.13 0.32 -7.19
C THR A 2 -10.42 1.29 -8.33
N GLN A 3 -11.24 2.32 -8.09
CA GLN A 3 -11.48 3.41 -9.04
C GLN A 3 -10.37 4.46 -8.94
N PHE A 4 -9.10 4.01 -8.99
CA PHE A 4 -7.94 4.85 -8.71
C PHE A 4 -7.93 6.14 -9.53
N THR A 5 -8.24 6.05 -10.82
CA THR A 5 -8.30 7.20 -11.73
C THR A 5 -9.41 8.17 -11.35
N THR A 6 -10.58 7.68 -10.97
CA THR A 6 -11.71 8.51 -10.52
C THR A 6 -11.42 9.18 -9.19
N GLU A 7 -10.85 8.46 -8.23
CA GLU A 7 -10.44 8.99 -6.93
C GLU A 7 -9.35 10.05 -7.09
N PHE A 8 -8.37 9.79 -7.95
CA PHE A 8 -7.31 10.75 -8.28
C PHE A 8 -7.87 12.03 -8.92
N LEU A 9 -8.74 11.91 -9.93
CA LEU A 9 -9.37 13.06 -10.56
C LEU A 9 -10.20 13.88 -9.57
N ASN A 10 -10.99 13.22 -8.71
CA ASN A 10 -11.73 13.89 -7.64
C ASN A 10 -10.78 14.63 -6.67
N PHE A 11 -9.61 14.06 -6.40
CA PHE A 11 -8.61 14.66 -5.53
C PHE A 11 -7.96 15.91 -6.16
N LEU A 12 -7.66 15.86 -7.46
CA LEU A 12 -7.16 17.00 -8.24
C LEU A 12 -8.18 18.15 -8.29
N VAL A 13 -9.45 17.84 -8.53
CA VAL A 13 -10.54 18.84 -8.54
C VAL A 13 -10.64 19.55 -7.19
N LYS A 14 -10.43 18.82 -6.08
CA LYS A 14 -10.43 19.37 -4.72
C LYS A 14 -9.15 20.13 -4.36
N LYS A 15 -8.15 20.21 -5.26
CA LYS A 15 -6.86 20.90 -5.07
C LYS A 15 -6.13 20.54 -3.77
N ARG A 16 -6.22 19.27 -3.37
CA ARG A 16 -5.55 18.74 -2.17
C ARG A 16 -4.09 18.33 -2.47
N ASP A 17 -3.31 18.06 -1.42
CA ASP A 17 -1.90 17.66 -1.57
C ASP A 17 -1.76 16.29 -2.23
N ILE A 18 -1.26 16.30 -3.46
CA ILE A 18 -1.04 15.11 -4.29
C ILE A 18 -0.13 14.09 -3.59
N ASN A 19 0.83 14.55 -2.77
CA ASN A 19 1.71 13.64 -2.03
C ASN A 19 0.95 12.78 -1.02
N GLU A 20 -0.08 13.35 -0.37
CA GLU A 20 -0.92 12.62 0.57
C GLU A 20 -1.75 11.54 -0.13
N PHE A 21 -2.26 11.85 -1.33
CA PHE A 21 -2.98 10.89 -2.15
C PHE A 21 -2.09 9.68 -2.49
N PHE A 22 -0.88 9.92 -3.02
CA PHE A 22 0.01 8.81 -3.34
C PHE A 22 0.51 8.05 -2.10
N ARG A 23 0.75 8.76 -0.99
CA ARG A 23 1.13 8.12 0.28
C ARG A 23 0.06 7.14 0.76
N SER A 24 -1.21 7.59 0.79
CA SER A 24 -2.34 6.76 1.23
C SER A 24 -2.61 5.60 0.26
N ALA A 25 -2.58 5.84 -1.05
CA ALA A 25 -2.74 4.79 -2.05
C ALA A 25 -1.65 3.71 -1.93
N LEU A 26 -0.39 4.13 -1.71
CA LEU A 26 0.73 3.20 -1.51
C LEU A 26 0.59 2.43 -0.19
N GLU A 27 0.17 3.08 0.89
CA GLU A 27 -0.10 2.43 2.17
C GLU A 27 -1.19 1.36 2.05
N THR A 28 -2.29 1.66 1.36
CA THR A 28 -3.36 0.68 1.08
C THR A 28 -2.84 -0.49 0.25
N ALA A 29 -2.13 -0.21 -0.85
CA ALA A 29 -1.61 -1.26 -1.73
C ALA A 29 -0.62 -2.18 -1.01
N MET A 30 0.28 -1.62 -0.19
CA MET A 30 1.20 -2.41 0.62
C MET A 30 0.47 -3.28 1.65
N ASN A 31 -0.53 -2.73 2.33
CA ASN A 31 -1.31 -3.48 3.32
C ASN A 31 -2.08 -4.65 2.68
N ASP A 32 -2.65 -4.43 1.50
CA ASP A 32 -3.37 -5.47 0.78
C ASP A 32 -2.43 -6.55 0.25
N LEU A 33 -1.25 -6.16 -0.26
CA LEU A 33 -0.21 -7.10 -0.67
C LEU A 33 0.27 -7.97 0.50
N LEU A 34 0.58 -7.37 1.65
CA LEU A 34 1.04 -8.12 2.84
C LEU A 34 -0.04 -9.07 3.37
N LYS A 35 -1.32 -8.70 3.28
CA LYS A 35 -2.43 -9.62 3.63
C LYS A 35 -2.51 -10.79 2.67
N ALA A 36 -2.37 -10.53 1.37
CA ALA A 36 -2.39 -11.58 0.35
C ALA A 36 -1.20 -12.53 0.50
N GLU A 37 0.01 -12.00 0.75
CA GLU A 37 1.20 -12.81 1.04
C GLU A 37 1.02 -13.66 2.30
N LEU A 38 0.42 -13.10 3.36
CA LEU A 38 0.12 -13.86 4.58
C LEU A 38 -0.88 -15.00 4.31
N SER A 39 -1.94 -14.75 3.51
CA SER A 39 -2.86 -15.81 3.09
C SER A 39 -2.17 -16.88 2.25
N ALA A 40 -1.30 -16.49 1.32
CA ALA A 40 -0.54 -17.43 0.50
C ALA A 40 0.45 -18.25 1.33
N LEU A 41 1.13 -17.64 2.30
CA LEU A 41 2.09 -18.32 3.19
C LEU A 41 1.40 -19.32 4.13
N LEU A 42 0.22 -18.97 4.63
CA LEU A 42 -0.55 -19.80 5.55
C LEU A 42 -1.42 -20.84 4.83
N GLU A 43 -1.68 -20.65 3.54
CA GLU A 43 -2.57 -21.47 2.71
C GLU A 43 -4.04 -21.46 3.19
N TYR A 44 -4.45 -20.43 3.93
CA TYR A 44 -5.83 -20.24 4.36
C TYR A 44 -6.21 -18.77 4.53
N GLU A 45 -7.50 -18.48 4.34
CA GLU A 45 -8.07 -17.15 4.52
C GLU A 45 -8.51 -16.89 5.98
N PRO A 46 -8.60 -15.62 6.43
CA PRO A 46 -9.06 -15.30 7.78
C PRO A 46 -10.35 -16.03 8.14
N TYR A 47 -10.33 -16.70 9.31
CA TYR A 47 -11.47 -17.45 9.88
C TYR A 47 -11.87 -18.72 9.12
N ASP A 48 -11.03 -19.22 8.22
CA ASP A 48 -11.31 -20.50 7.56
C ASP A 48 -11.36 -21.66 8.59
N LYS A 49 -12.42 -22.47 8.49
CA LYS A 49 -12.73 -23.54 9.46
C LYS A 49 -11.80 -24.73 9.33
N VAL A 50 -11.22 -24.93 8.14
CA VAL A 50 -10.33 -26.07 7.85
C VAL A 50 -9.05 -26.05 8.69
N VAL A 51 -8.74 -24.93 9.33
CA VAL A 51 -7.48 -24.67 10.05
C VAL A 51 -7.63 -24.74 11.58
N TYR A 52 -8.80 -25.13 12.09
CA TYR A 52 -8.98 -25.28 13.53
C TYR A 52 -8.02 -26.35 14.08
N ASN A 53 -7.27 -26.01 15.13
CA ASN A 53 -6.21 -26.84 15.73
C ASN A 53 -4.98 -27.10 14.84
N SER A 54 -4.71 -26.27 13.82
CA SER A 54 -3.53 -26.39 12.94
C SER A 54 -2.19 -26.01 13.59
N GLY A 55 -2.21 -25.40 14.79
CA GLY A 55 -1.02 -24.94 15.51
C GLY A 55 -0.47 -23.57 15.06
N ASN A 56 -0.85 -23.06 13.89
CA ASN A 56 -0.39 -21.74 13.41
C ASN A 56 -1.57 -20.79 13.10
N SER A 57 -1.86 -19.91 14.06
CA SER A 57 -3.00 -18.98 14.01
C SER A 57 -2.54 -17.55 13.76
N ARG A 58 -3.32 -16.80 12.95
CA ARG A 58 -3.12 -15.35 12.77
C ARG A 58 -3.31 -14.63 14.12
N ASN A 59 -2.28 -13.94 14.60
CA ASN A 59 -2.25 -13.35 15.94
C ASN A 59 -2.15 -11.81 15.92
N GLY A 60 -3.10 -11.16 15.24
CA GLY A 60 -3.19 -9.71 15.19
C GLY A 60 -2.23 -9.03 14.21
N THR A 61 -1.88 -7.78 14.49
CA THR A 61 -1.10 -6.90 13.60
C THR A 61 -0.06 -6.11 14.37
N TYR A 62 1.04 -5.74 13.71
CA TYR A 62 2.04 -4.82 14.26
C TYR A 62 2.16 -3.56 13.40
N SER A 63 2.37 -2.41 14.03
CA SER A 63 2.57 -1.14 13.34
C SER A 63 4.04 -0.93 13.03
N ARG A 64 4.37 -0.66 11.76
CA ARG A 64 5.74 -0.33 11.33
C ARG A 64 5.75 0.84 10.36
N LYS A 65 6.66 1.77 10.59
CA LYS A 65 6.90 2.91 9.71
C LYS A 65 7.94 2.53 8.66
N PHE A 66 7.60 2.74 7.40
CA PHE A 66 8.52 2.59 6.28
C PHE A 66 8.88 3.97 5.75
N LYS A 67 10.16 4.19 5.44
CA LYS A 67 10.59 5.35 4.68
C LYS A 67 10.49 5.00 3.20
N VAL A 68 9.63 5.69 2.48
CA VAL A 68 9.37 5.43 1.05
C VAL A 68 9.61 6.72 0.28
N GLN A 69 10.29 6.61 -0.86
CA GLN A 69 10.49 7.75 -1.77
C GLN A 69 9.46 7.65 -2.90
N ILE A 70 8.56 8.63 -2.98
CA ILE A 70 7.45 8.64 -3.94
C ILE A 70 7.83 9.44 -5.21
N PHE A 71 8.58 10.53 -5.06
CA PHE A 71 9.05 11.37 -6.16
C PHE A 71 10.55 11.66 -6.04
N GLY A 72 11.24 11.76 -7.18
CA GLY A 72 12.65 12.13 -7.27
C GLY A 72 12.83 13.47 -8.01
N VAL A 73 13.70 14.34 -7.50
CA VAL A 73 14.11 15.57 -8.20
C VAL A 73 15.43 15.30 -8.92
N ASN A 74 15.42 15.33 -10.25
CA ASN A 74 16.64 15.37 -11.05
C ASN A 74 16.97 16.83 -11.37
N ARG A 75 17.88 17.46 -10.62
CA ARG A 75 18.54 18.69 -11.08
C ARG A 75 19.71 18.30 -11.97
N LYS A 76 19.57 18.43 -13.28
CA LYS A 76 20.72 18.50 -14.20
C LYS A 76 21.07 19.97 -14.38
N SER A 77 22.21 20.41 -13.85
CA SER A 77 22.80 21.67 -14.27
C SER A 77 23.25 21.50 -15.72
N ILE A 78 22.55 22.12 -16.67
CA ILE A 78 22.98 22.18 -18.07
C ILE A 78 23.97 23.35 -18.15
N PRO A 79 25.27 23.11 -18.43
CA PRO A 79 26.20 24.20 -18.68
C PRO A 79 25.82 24.89 -19.99
N TYR A 80 25.84 26.22 -19.98
CA TYR A 80 25.77 27.04 -21.19
C TYR A 80 27.21 27.27 -21.70
N PHE A 81 27.40 27.23 -23.03
CA PHE A 81 28.58 27.76 -23.72
C PHE A 81 28.39 29.24 -24.03
#